data_AF-A0A2N2FPC2-F1
#
_entry.id   AF-A0A2N2FPC2-F1
#
_cell.length_a   1.000
_cell.length_b   1.000
_cell.length_c   1.000
_cell.angle_alpha   90.00
_cell.angle_beta   90.00
_cell.angle_gamma   90.00
#
_symmetry.space_group_name_H-M   'P 1'
#
loop_
_entity.id
_entity.type
_entity.pdbx_description
1 polymer ?
#
loop_
_entity_poly.entity_id
_entity_poly.type
_entity_poly.pdbx_seq_one_letter_code
_entity_poly.pdbx_strand_id
1 'polypeptide(L)'
;MVRFPAIGCRFFQQGRCLYEELLNPGFHTAWRCLVLARWESVYDDFLDRAENFGLSETELGVLWRKRFERLAEESAPCPDLLPGEGESMPECLHLQEDICLLRLPQCAGQCERFRLRENI
;
A
#
# COMPACT_ATOMS: atom_id res chain seq x y z
N MET A 1 10.08 -32.73 7.78
CA MET A 1 10.03 -31.27 7.52
C MET A 1 9.21 -30.64 8.64
N VAL A 2 9.81 -29.76 9.44
CA VAL A 2 9.12 -29.12 10.58
C VAL A 2 8.22 -28.03 10.02
N ARG A 3 6.92 -28.11 10.30
CA ARG A 3 5.94 -27.10 9.89
C ARG A 3 5.83 -26.07 11.01
N PHE A 4 5.96 -24.80 10.66
CA PHE A 4 5.91 -23.71 11.62
C PHE A 4 4.55 -22.98 11.53
N PRO A 5 3.84 -22.76 12.65
CA PRO A 5 2.57 -22.03 12.66
C PRO A 5 2.75 -20.59 12.18
N ALA A 6 1.84 -20.10 11.33
CA ALA A 6 1.93 -18.76 10.78
C ALA A 6 2.05 -17.64 11.82
N ILE A 7 1.49 -17.81 13.02
CA ILE A 7 1.48 -16.78 14.08
C ILE A 7 2.89 -16.31 14.48
N GLY A 8 3.92 -17.17 14.41
CA GLY A 8 5.30 -16.75 14.69
C GLY A 8 6.12 -16.42 13.42
N CYS A 9 5.50 -16.43 12.25
CA CYS A 9 6.20 -16.18 10.99
C CYS A 9 6.35 -14.67 10.79
N ARG A 10 7.57 -14.19 10.55
CA ARG A 10 7.83 -12.77 10.27
C ARG A 10 7.04 -12.21 9.09
N PHE A 11 6.65 -13.05 8.14
CA PHE A 11 5.92 -12.66 6.94
C PHE A 11 4.39 -12.76 7.10
N PHE A 12 3.91 -13.20 8.25
CA PHE A 12 2.49 -13.29 8.52
C PHE A 12 1.97 -11.94 9.03
N GLN A 13 0.98 -11.39 8.34
CA GLN A 13 0.30 -10.16 8.74
C GLN A 13 -1.20 -10.33 8.54
N GLN A 14 -1.98 -10.28 9.63
CA GLN A 14 -3.45 -10.34 9.60
C GLN A 14 -4.04 -11.42 8.65
N GLY A 15 -3.51 -12.65 8.68
CA GLY A 15 -4.01 -13.74 7.83
C GLY A 15 -3.40 -13.78 6.42
N ARG A 16 -2.48 -12.89 6.09
CA ARG A 16 -1.87 -12.71 4.76
C ARG A 16 -0.37 -12.97 4.79
N CYS A 17 0.21 -13.34 3.65
CA CYS A 17 1.63 -13.59 3.52
C CYS A 17 2.35 -12.45 2.78
N LEU A 18 3.23 -11.75 3.46
CA LEU A 18 4.06 -10.65 2.96
C LEU A 18 5.37 -11.11 2.29
N TYR A 19 5.64 -12.42 2.22
CA TYR A 19 6.96 -12.92 1.87
C TYR A 19 7.45 -12.38 0.52
N GLU A 20 6.60 -12.44 -0.50
CA GLU A 20 6.97 -12.04 -1.86
C GLU A 20 7.12 -10.52 -1.98
N GLU A 21 6.30 -9.75 -1.27
CA GLU A 21 6.42 -8.29 -1.21
C GLU A 21 7.73 -7.89 -0.54
N LEU A 22 8.08 -8.47 0.60
CA LEU A 22 9.34 -8.15 1.27
C LEU A 22 10.58 -8.62 0.49
N LEU A 23 10.43 -9.63 -0.37
CA LEU A 23 11.51 -10.09 -1.23
C LEU A 23 11.70 -9.19 -2.44
N ASN A 24 10.61 -8.73 -3.06
CA ASN A 24 10.63 -7.87 -4.25
C ASN A 24 9.55 -6.77 -4.13
N PRO A 25 9.82 -5.69 -3.38
CA PRO A 25 8.84 -4.63 -3.18
C PRO A 25 8.34 -4.05 -4.50
N GLY A 26 7.03 -3.89 -4.63
CA GLY A 26 6.40 -3.32 -5.83
C GLY A 26 6.39 -4.23 -7.07
N PHE A 27 6.89 -5.47 -7.00
CA PHE A 27 6.87 -6.39 -8.15
C PHE A 27 5.44 -6.74 -8.57
N HIS A 28 4.54 -6.92 -7.61
CA HIS A 28 3.13 -7.20 -7.86
C HIS A 28 2.28 -5.93 -7.76
N THR A 29 2.15 -5.20 -8.86
CA THR A 29 1.31 -3.99 -8.92
C THR A 29 -0.16 -4.26 -8.56
N ALA A 30 -0.63 -5.50 -8.71
CA ALA A 30 -1.97 -5.93 -8.30
C ALA A 30 -2.21 -5.81 -6.78
N TRP A 31 -1.16 -5.80 -5.95
CA TRP A 31 -1.27 -5.70 -4.48
C TRP A 31 -1.39 -4.27 -3.97
N ARG A 32 -1.12 -3.28 -4.83
CA ARG A 32 -1.16 -1.86 -4.47
C ARG A 32 -2.53 -1.46 -3.94
N CYS A 33 -2.52 -0.53 -2.99
CA CYS A 33 -3.73 0.10 -2.51
C CYS A 33 -4.41 0.88 -3.65
N LEU A 34 -5.69 0.60 -3.90
CA LEU A 34 -6.44 1.29 -4.95
C LEU A 34 -6.55 2.80 -4.74
N VAL A 35 -6.68 3.23 -3.48
CA VAL A 35 -6.82 4.64 -3.14
C VAL A 35 -5.52 5.38 -3.44
N LEU A 36 -4.37 4.85 -2.97
CA LEU A 36 -3.06 5.44 -3.23
C LEU A 36 -2.71 5.42 -4.72
N ALA A 37 -2.93 4.30 -5.41
CA ALA A 37 -2.69 4.22 -6.85
C ALA A 37 -3.51 5.26 -7.63
N ARG A 38 -4.75 5.56 -7.20
CA ARG A 38 -5.55 6.64 -7.78
C ARG A 38 -4.99 8.01 -7.45
N TRP A 39 -4.59 8.26 -6.20
CA TRP A 39 -4.03 9.57 -5.81
C TRP A 39 -2.75 9.88 -6.56
N GLU A 40 -1.87 8.88 -6.72
CA GLU A 40 -0.67 8.99 -7.54
C GLU A 40 -1.01 9.30 -8.99
N SER A 41 -1.91 8.55 -9.62
CA SER A 41 -2.33 8.84 -11.00
C SER A 41 -2.90 10.26 -11.16
N VAL A 42 -3.65 10.74 -10.17
CA VAL A 42 -4.19 12.12 -10.18
C VAL A 42 -3.09 13.17 -9.98
N TYR A 43 -2.03 12.82 -9.25
CA TYR A 43 -0.87 13.67 -9.03
C TYR A 43 0.02 13.73 -10.28
N ASP A 44 0.30 12.58 -10.91
CA ASP A 44 1.06 12.49 -12.16
C ASP A 44 0.36 13.32 -13.26
N ASP A 45 -0.94 13.13 -13.45
CA ASP A 45 -1.76 13.93 -14.38
C ASP A 45 -1.71 15.44 -14.08
N PHE A 46 -1.54 15.80 -12.81
CA PHE A 46 -1.44 17.19 -12.39
C PHE A 46 -0.06 17.77 -12.70
N LEU A 47 1.02 17.02 -12.46
CA LEU A 47 2.39 17.41 -12.79
C LEU A 47 2.56 17.63 -14.29
N ASP A 48 2.09 16.68 -15.11
CA ASP A 48 2.13 16.78 -16.58
C ASP A 48 1.47 18.08 -17.07
N ARG A 49 0.34 18.47 -16.48
CA ARG A 49 -0.34 19.72 -16.82
C ARG A 49 0.47 20.92 -16.36
N ALA A 50 0.98 20.90 -15.13
CA ALA A 50 1.73 22.01 -14.57
C ALA A 50 3.00 22.32 -15.39
N GLU A 51 3.70 21.29 -15.86
CA GLU A 51 4.83 21.42 -16.77
C GLU A 51 4.42 22.06 -18.11
N ASN A 52 3.32 21.59 -18.71
CA ASN A 52 2.80 22.16 -19.96
C ASN A 52 2.37 23.63 -19.84
N PHE A 53 1.98 24.08 -18.64
CA PHE A 53 1.64 25.48 -18.35
C PHE A 53 2.83 26.30 -17.85
N GLY A 54 4.00 25.69 -17.66
CA GLY A 54 5.21 26.38 -17.18
C GLY A 54 5.04 26.98 -15.78
N LEU A 55 4.27 26.32 -14.90
CA LEU A 55 4.00 26.82 -13.56
C LEU A 55 5.28 26.79 -12.70
N SER A 56 5.44 27.80 -11.85
CA SER A 56 6.48 27.77 -10.81
C SER A 56 6.13 26.78 -9.70
N GLU A 57 7.14 26.32 -8.95
CA GLU A 57 6.94 25.43 -7.79
C GLU A 57 5.97 26.01 -6.75
N THR A 58 6.00 27.34 -6.56
CA THR A 58 5.11 28.02 -5.61
C THR A 58 3.65 27.96 -6.06
N GLU A 59 3.39 28.20 -7.35
CA GLU A 59 2.04 28.09 -7.92
C GLU A 59 1.54 26.65 -7.88
N LEU A 60 2.41 25.70 -8.24
CA LEU A 60 2.13 24.27 -8.22
C LEU A 60 1.72 23.80 -6.82
N GLY A 61 2.46 24.20 -5.78
CA GLY A 61 2.14 23.84 -4.39
C GLY A 61 0.78 24.37 -3.92
N VAL A 62 0.43 25.61 -4.28
CA VAL A 62 -0.87 26.21 -3.91
C VAL A 62 -2.03 25.50 -4.61
N LEU A 63 -1.87 25.19 -5.91
CA LEU A 63 -2.89 24.50 -6.69
C LEU A 63 -3.05 23.05 -6.24
N TRP A 64 -1.94 22.36 -5.96
CA TRP A 64 -1.95 20.98 -5.50
C TRP A 64 -2.65 20.84 -4.16
N ARG A 65 -2.35 21.70 -3.17
CA ARG A 65 -3.00 21.65 -1.85
C ARG A 65 -4.53 21.68 -1.95
N LYS A 66 -5.07 22.64 -2.73
CA LYS A 66 -6.52 22.76 -2.94
C LYS A 66 -7.13 21.57 -3.67
N ARG A 67 -6.39 20.96 -4.60
CA ARG A 67 -6.84 19.77 -5.34
C ARG A 67 -6.82 18.53 -4.45
N PHE A 68 -5.78 18.38 -3.64
CA PHE A 68 -5.58 17.25 -2.75
C PHE A 68 -6.63 17.21 -1.63
N GLU A 69 -6.97 18.36 -1.02
CA GLU A 69 -8.06 18.46 -0.04
C GLU A 69 -9.36 17.86 -0.60
N ARG A 70 -9.75 18.26 -1.82
CA ARG A 70 -10.93 17.70 -2.50
C ARG A 70 -10.78 16.22 -2.84
N LEU A 71 -9.61 15.81 -3.31
CA LEU A 71 -9.33 14.41 -3.67
C LEU A 71 -9.38 13.46 -2.47
N ALA A 72 -8.94 13.93 -1.30
CA ALA A 72 -8.99 13.18 -0.06
C ALA A 72 -10.44 13.01 0.44
N GLU A 73 -11.26 14.06 0.31
CA GLU A 73 -12.70 14.01 0.61
C GLU A 73 -13.47 13.11 -0.38
N GLU A 74 -13.10 13.16 -1.66
CA GLU A 74 -13.59 12.26 -2.71
C GLU A 74 -12.91 10.89 -2.60
N SER A 75 -13.14 10.19 -1.48
CA SER A 75 -12.56 8.86 -1.24
C SER A 75 -12.76 7.98 -2.48
N ALA A 76 -11.67 7.39 -2.99
CA ALA A 76 -11.75 6.49 -4.12
C ALA A 76 -12.71 5.32 -3.77
N PRO A 77 -13.51 4.81 -4.72
CA PRO A 77 -14.42 3.69 -4.46
C PRO A 77 -13.61 2.39 -4.33
N CYS A 78 -12.84 2.27 -3.25
CA CYS A 78 -12.29 1.01 -2.80
C CYS A 78 -13.38 0.33 -1.96
N PRO A 79 -13.98 -0.77 -2.43
CA PRO A 79 -15.07 -1.44 -1.71
C PRO A 79 -14.62 -2.02 -0.36
N ASP A 80 -13.32 -2.25 -0.21
CA ASP A 80 -12.70 -2.80 0.99
C ASP A 80 -12.08 -1.70 1.87
N LEU A 81 -12.36 -0.41 1.63
CA LEU A 81 -11.86 0.66 2.50
C LEU A 81 -12.46 0.52 3.90
N LEU A 82 -11.61 0.30 4.90
CA LEU A 82 -12.02 0.25 6.30
C LEU A 82 -11.30 1.34 7.09
N PRO A 83 -12.00 2.43 7.49
CA PRO A 83 -11.42 3.53 8.23
C PRO A 83 -10.68 3.08 9.49
N GLY A 84 -9.50 3.68 9.74
CA GLY A 84 -8.75 3.54 10.98
C GLY A 84 -8.79 4.83 11.82
N GLU A 85 -8.16 4.82 12.99
CA GLU A 85 -8.00 6.01 13.85
C GLU A 85 -6.57 6.59 13.79
N GLY A 86 -5.82 6.29 12.72
CA GLY A 86 -4.42 6.69 12.57
C GLY A 86 -4.26 8.05 11.88
N GLU A 87 -3.04 8.59 11.88
CA GLU A 87 -2.70 9.86 11.22
C GLU A 87 -2.28 9.69 9.74
N SER A 88 -2.26 8.46 9.21
CA SER A 88 -1.83 8.17 7.85
C SER A 88 -2.98 8.29 6.85
N MET A 89 -2.76 8.97 5.73
CA MET A 89 -3.74 9.07 4.64
C MET A 89 -3.40 8.11 3.49
N PRO A 90 -4.37 7.32 2.99
CA PRO A 90 -5.72 7.16 3.49
C PRO A 90 -5.74 6.38 4.81
N GLU A 91 -6.63 6.79 5.71
CA GLU A 91 -6.84 6.08 6.98
C GLU A 91 -7.53 4.75 6.69
N CYS A 92 -6.76 3.69 6.49
CA CYS A 92 -7.29 2.37 6.15
C CYS A 92 -6.58 1.28 6.95
N LEU A 93 -7.33 0.46 7.69
CA LEU A 93 -6.80 -0.65 8.50
C LEU A 93 -6.13 -1.76 7.66
N HIS A 94 -6.41 -1.80 6.36
CA HIS A 94 -5.81 -2.75 5.43
C HIS A 94 -4.61 -2.18 4.67
N LEU A 95 -4.31 -0.88 4.84
CA LEU A 95 -3.14 -0.27 4.25
C LEU A 95 -1.90 -0.68 5.05
N GLN A 96 -0.91 -1.21 4.34
CA GLN A 96 0.43 -1.45 4.86
C GLN A 96 1.40 -0.77 3.90
N GLU A 97 1.97 0.36 4.31
CA GLU A 97 2.79 1.22 3.44
C GLU A 97 2.01 1.63 2.18
N ASP A 98 2.29 1.06 1.01
CA ASP A 98 1.59 1.35 -0.26
C ASP A 98 0.71 0.20 -0.79
N ILE A 99 0.67 -0.93 -0.08
CA ILE A 99 -0.09 -2.14 -0.47
C ILE A 99 -1.36 -2.34 0.37
N CYS A 100 -2.31 -3.08 -0.20
CA CYS A 100 -3.50 -3.53 0.50
C CYS A 100 -3.32 -4.98 0.98
N LEU A 101 -3.39 -5.20 2.30
CA LEU A 101 -3.27 -6.53 2.90
C LEU A 101 -4.27 -7.53 2.30
N LEU A 102 -5.49 -7.11 1.97
CA LEU A 102 -6.50 -8.01 1.41
C LEU A 102 -6.17 -8.52 0.01
N ARG A 103 -5.27 -7.85 -0.71
CA ARG A 103 -4.81 -8.22 -2.05
C ARG A 103 -3.61 -9.17 -2.02
N LEU A 104 -2.94 -9.29 -0.88
CA LEU A 104 -1.89 -10.27 -0.68
C LEU A 104 -2.46 -11.71 -0.66
N PRO A 105 -1.61 -12.71 -0.98
CA PRO A 105 -1.97 -14.11 -0.82
C PRO A 105 -2.41 -14.43 0.61
N GLN A 106 -3.44 -15.27 0.74
CA GLN A 106 -3.83 -15.82 2.05
C GLN A 106 -2.68 -16.65 2.61
N CYS A 107 -2.43 -16.52 3.91
CA CYS A 107 -1.43 -17.36 4.57
C CYS A 107 -2.01 -18.75 4.81
N ALA A 108 -1.34 -19.79 4.31
CA ALA A 108 -1.77 -21.19 4.49
C ALA A 108 -1.64 -21.70 5.94
N GLY A 109 -1.16 -20.90 6.88
CA GLY A 109 -0.94 -21.32 8.27
C GLY A 109 0.35 -22.13 8.49
N GLN A 110 0.94 -22.68 7.43
CA GLN A 110 2.14 -23.52 7.45
C GLN A 110 3.09 -23.09 6.32
N CYS A 111 4.31 -22.67 6.66
CA CYS A 111 5.26 -22.14 5.68
C CYS A 111 6.22 -23.24 5.18
N GLU A 112 6.22 -23.51 3.87
CA GLU A 112 7.18 -24.45 3.23
C GLU A 112 8.61 -23.91 3.19
N ARG A 113 8.76 -22.58 3.26
CA ARG A 113 10.06 -21.89 3.28
C ARG A 113 10.68 -21.82 4.68
N PHE A 114 10.04 -22.41 5.69
CA PHE A 114 10.55 -22.40 7.05
C PHE A 114 11.84 -23.22 7.16
N ARG A 115 12.87 -22.62 7.76
CA ARG A 115 14.13 -23.28 8.12
C ARG A 115 14.41 -23.03 9.59
N LEU A 116 14.67 -24.11 10.33
CA LEU A 116 15.24 -24.00 11.67
C LEU A 116 16.64 -23.42 11.54
N ARG A 117 17.03 -22.51 12.45
CA ARG A 117 18.44 -22.15 12.58
C ARG A 117 19.18 -23.42 12.98
N GLU A 118 20.13 -23.86 12.16
CA GLU A 118 21.11 -24.83 12.60
C GLU A 118 21.97 -24.13 13.65
N ASN A 119 22.04 -24.70 14.85
CA ASN A 119 22.91 -24.20 15.90
C ASN A 119 24.36 -24.36 15.40
N ILE A 120 25.03 -23.24 15.11
CA ILE A 120 26.48 -23.16 14.94
C ILE A 120 27.09 -22.84 16.30
#